data_AF-A0A953QDY8-F1
#
_entry.id   AF-A0A953QDY8-F1
#
_cell.length_a   1.000
_cell.length_b   1.000
_cell.length_c   1.000
_cell.angle_alpha   90.00
_cell.angle_beta   90.00
_cell.angle_gamma   90.00
#
_symmetry.space_group_name_H-M   'P 1'
#
loop_
_entity.id
_entity.type
_entity.pdbx_description
1 polymer ?
#
loop_
_entity_poly.entity_id
_entity_poly.type
_entity_poly.pdbx_seq_one_letter_code
_entity_poly.pdbx_strand_id
1 'polypeptide(L)'
;MAVIARSALFLICAIAWGQTPADVIQFLRGTASDLANAHDSTAHNFLNRFDRDMPHYVELSNAVEAMAARWEAGSAIEIVKDAGDGTRRVMELDWVLEVEDHAPRRQIVKCTIEKRGKSWKFTLFDPVDLFKN
;
A
#
# COMPACT_ATOMS: atom_id res chain seq x y z
N MET A 1 -12.35 -58.96 11.10
CA MET A 1 -13.00 -57.72 10.65
C MET A 1 -11.94 -56.64 10.56
N ALA A 2 -11.55 -56.29 9.34
CA ALA A 2 -10.54 -55.27 9.08
C ALA A 2 -11.20 -53.89 9.08
N VAL A 3 -10.63 -52.93 9.83
CA VAL A 3 -10.95 -51.52 9.66
C VAL A 3 -9.70 -50.86 9.09
N ILE A 4 -9.68 -50.76 7.76
CA ILE A 4 -8.77 -49.90 7.02
C ILE A 4 -9.35 -48.49 7.15
N ALA A 5 -8.71 -47.63 7.92
CA ALA A 5 -9.08 -46.21 7.99
C ALA A 5 -7.88 -45.34 7.60
N ARG A 6 -7.77 -45.17 6.28
CA ARG A 6 -7.23 -44.05 5.52
C ARG A 6 -6.24 -43.13 6.26
N SER A 7 -4.96 -43.33 5.94
CA SER A 7 -3.91 -42.31 6.06
C SER A 7 -4.41 -40.99 5.46
N ALA A 8 -4.70 -40.02 6.31
CA ALA A 8 -4.90 -38.65 5.90
C ALA A 8 -3.52 -38.06 5.61
N LEU A 9 -3.16 -37.97 4.33
CA LEU A 9 -2.09 -37.07 3.89
C LEU A 9 -2.52 -35.67 4.32
N PHE A 10 -1.85 -35.11 5.33
CA PHE A 10 -1.85 -33.67 5.53
C PHE A 10 -1.12 -33.07 4.34
N LEU A 11 -1.89 -32.66 3.33
CA LEU A 11 -1.46 -31.68 2.36
C LEU A 11 -1.16 -30.41 3.15
N ILE A 12 0.11 -30.25 3.52
CA ILE A 12 0.67 -28.95 3.86
C ILE A 12 0.53 -28.13 2.57
N CYS A 13 -0.58 -27.43 2.41
CA CYS A 13 -0.61 -26.27 1.54
C CYS A 13 0.41 -25.31 2.14
N ALA A 14 1.64 -25.35 1.60
CA ALA A 14 2.62 -24.32 1.82
C ALA A 14 2.01 -23.02 1.28
N ILE A 15 1.32 -22.28 2.14
CA ILE A 15 1.08 -20.88 1.89
C ILE A 15 2.50 -20.30 1.93
N ALA A 16 3.06 -20.03 0.75
CA ALA A 16 4.31 -19.32 0.64
C ALA A 16 4.07 -17.91 1.21
N TRP A 17 4.16 -17.78 2.53
CA TRP A 17 4.43 -16.50 3.18
C TRP A 17 5.90 -16.21 2.88
N GLY A 18 6.19 -15.93 1.61
CA GLY A 18 7.49 -15.43 1.20
C GLY A 18 7.66 -14.09 1.89
N GLN A 19 8.77 -13.90 2.61
CA GLN A 19 9.11 -12.60 3.17
C GLN A 19 8.93 -11.54 2.07
N THR A 20 8.21 -10.46 2.37
CA THR A 20 8.08 -9.34 1.44
C THR A 20 9.48 -8.91 1.00
N PRO A 21 9.77 -8.84 -0.31
CA PRO A 21 11.07 -8.44 -0.81
C PRO A 21 11.51 -7.08 -0.29
N ALA A 22 12.83 -6.93 -0.14
CA ALA A 22 13.41 -5.69 0.36
C ALA A 22 13.07 -4.46 -0.51
N ASP A 23 12.95 -4.61 -1.84
CA ASP A 23 12.61 -3.50 -2.74
C ASP A 23 11.15 -3.03 -2.55
N VAL A 24 10.23 -3.94 -2.21
CA VAL A 24 8.84 -3.59 -1.85
C VAL A 24 8.80 -2.88 -0.50
N ILE A 25 9.53 -3.36 0.50
CA ILE A 25 9.65 -2.70 1.81
C ILE A 25 10.22 -1.29 1.64
N GLN A 26 11.27 -1.14 0.83
CA GLN A 26 11.88 0.14 0.53
C GLN A 26 10.91 1.08 -0.21
N PHE A 27 10.10 0.55 -1.12
CA PHE A 27 9.07 1.32 -1.82
C PHE A 27 8.01 1.89 -0.85
N LEU A 28 7.51 1.08 0.08
CA LEU A 28 6.52 1.54 1.07
C LEU A 28 7.11 2.57 2.04
N ARG A 29 8.34 2.35 2.54
CA ARG A 29 9.05 3.34 3.37
C ARG A 29 9.28 4.65 2.61
N GLY A 30 9.69 4.55 1.35
CA GLY A 30 9.86 5.72 0.48
C GLY A 30 8.54 6.45 0.25
N THR A 31 7.42 5.74 0.17
CA THR A 31 6.08 6.33 0.04
C THR A 31 5.71 7.13 1.29
N ALA A 32 5.88 6.57 2.49
CA ALA A 32 5.64 7.29 3.74
C ALA A 32 6.57 8.52 3.89
N SER A 33 7.85 8.37 3.51
CA SER A 33 8.81 9.47 3.51
C SER A 33 8.41 10.58 2.52
N ASP A 34 7.94 10.24 1.33
CA ASP A 34 7.52 11.26 0.36
C ASP A 34 6.26 12.01 0.82
N LEU A 35 5.38 11.35 1.58
CA LEU A 35 4.22 12.00 2.20
C LEU A 35 4.65 13.01 3.27
N ALA A 36 5.60 12.63 4.12
CA ALA A 36 6.16 13.51 5.14
C ALA A 36 6.78 14.80 4.57
N ASN A 37 7.24 14.77 3.32
CA ASN A 37 7.81 15.92 2.61
C ASN A 37 6.83 16.56 1.60
N ALA A 38 5.55 16.19 1.63
CA ALA A 38 4.58 16.62 0.62
C ALA A 38 4.23 18.11 0.73
N HIS A 39 4.22 18.66 1.95
CA HIS A 39 3.92 20.07 2.22
C HIS A 39 4.89 21.02 1.49
N ASP A 40 6.18 20.69 1.51
CA ASP A 40 7.24 21.51 0.92
C ASP A 40 7.32 21.43 -0.62
N SER A 41 6.72 20.40 -1.24
CA SER A 41 7.01 20.01 -2.62
C SER A 41 5.78 19.74 -3.49
N THR A 42 4.65 20.40 -3.18
CA THR A 42 3.36 20.24 -3.88
C THR A 42 2.93 18.78 -4.03
N ALA A 43 3.23 17.94 -3.04
CA ALA A 43 3.01 16.50 -3.04
C ALA A 43 3.54 15.71 -4.25
N HIS A 44 4.41 16.29 -5.09
CA HIS A 44 4.78 15.72 -6.39
C HIS A 44 5.43 14.33 -6.25
N ASN A 45 6.38 14.20 -5.32
CA ASN A 45 7.11 12.95 -5.10
C ASN A 45 6.18 11.84 -4.60
N PHE A 46 5.26 12.19 -3.69
CA PHE A 46 4.27 11.26 -3.18
C PHE A 46 3.31 10.80 -4.29
N LEU A 47 2.77 11.72 -5.07
CA LEU A 47 1.87 11.39 -6.20
C LEU A 47 2.59 10.58 -7.29
N ASN A 48 3.89 10.77 -7.46
CA ASN A 48 4.71 9.93 -8.32
C ASN A 48 4.86 8.50 -7.79
N ARG A 49 4.33 8.12 -6.63
CA ARG A 49 4.22 6.70 -6.22
C ARG A 49 3.04 5.98 -6.86
N PHE A 50 2.10 6.72 -7.45
CA PHE A 50 0.88 6.19 -8.05
C PHE A 50 0.98 6.22 -9.58
N ASP A 51 0.41 5.20 -10.22
CA ASP A 51 0.20 5.17 -11.66
C ASP A 51 -0.94 6.15 -12.01
N ARG A 52 -0.73 7.02 -13.00
CA ARG A 52 -1.72 8.04 -13.37
C ARG A 52 -2.96 7.45 -14.04
N ASP A 53 -2.83 6.24 -14.59
CA ASP A 53 -3.92 5.54 -15.26
C ASP A 53 -4.69 4.62 -14.30
N MET A 54 -4.36 4.61 -12.99
CA MET A 54 -5.09 3.79 -12.01
C MET A 54 -6.51 4.32 -11.77
N PRO A 55 -7.46 3.45 -11.40
CA PRO A 55 -8.80 3.87 -10.98
C PRO A 55 -8.72 4.93 -9.87
N HIS A 56 -9.58 5.95 -9.94
CA HIS A 56 -9.68 7.02 -8.94
C HIS A 56 -8.41 7.88 -8.74
N TYR A 57 -7.42 7.83 -9.65
CA TYR A 57 -6.20 8.64 -9.52
C TYR A 57 -6.49 10.14 -9.33
N VAL A 58 -7.38 10.72 -10.14
CA VAL A 58 -7.72 12.16 -10.07
C VAL A 58 -8.32 12.53 -8.71
N GLU A 59 -9.14 11.66 -8.14
CA GLU A 59 -9.75 11.88 -6.82
C GLU A 59 -8.69 11.83 -5.72
N LEU A 60 -7.80 10.84 -5.77
CA LEU A 60 -6.67 10.71 -4.85
C LEU A 60 -5.72 11.91 -4.96
N SER A 61 -5.35 12.32 -6.18
CA SER A 61 -4.40 13.42 -6.38
C SER A 61 -4.95 14.73 -5.84
N ASN A 62 -6.22 15.03 -6.12
CA ASN A 62 -6.86 16.25 -5.62
C ASN A 62 -6.94 16.27 -4.09
N ALA A 63 -7.26 15.13 -3.45
CA ALA A 63 -7.34 15.03 -2.00
C ALA A 63 -5.96 15.25 -1.35
N VAL A 64 -4.93 14.60 -1.88
CA VAL A 64 -3.54 14.73 -1.41
C VAL A 64 -3.02 16.15 -1.60
N GLU A 65 -3.23 16.78 -2.76
CA GLU A 65 -2.80 18.16 -3.02
C GLU A 65 -3.51 19.14 -2.08
N ALA A 66 -4.82 18.98 -1.88
CA ALA A 66 -5.59 19.84 -0.98
C ALA A 66 -5.14 19.71 0.48
N MET A 67 -4.79 18.49 0.92
CA MET A 67 -4.23 18.23 2.25
C MET A 67 -2.84 18.84 2.38
N ALA A 68 -1.92 18.50 1.47
CA ALA A 68 -0.52 18.94 1.51
C ALA A 68 -0.37 20.46 1.36
N ALA A 69 -1.30 21.15 0.68
CA ALA A 69 -1.27 22.61 0.56
C ALA A 69 -1.53 23.34 1.89
N ARG A 70 -2.02 22.63 2.92
CA ARG A 70 -2.53 23.24 4.16
C ARG A 70 -1.87 22.71 5.42
N TRP A 71 -1.48 21.44 5.43
CA TRP A 71 -1.00 20.75 6.63
C TRP A 71 0.21 19.90 6.34
N GLU A 72 1.07 19.78 7.33
CA GLU A 72 2.04 18.69 7.38
C GLU A 72 1.31 17.36 7.62
N ALA A 73 1.77 16.31 6.95
CA ALA A 73 1.17 14.98 7.06
C ALA A 73 2.25 13.90 7.12
N GLY A 74 2.03 12.87 7.94
CA GLY A 74 2.89 11.70 8.05
C GLY A 74 2.09 10.41 7.89
N SER A 75 2.79 9.29 7.70
CA SER A 75 2.13 7.99 7.74
C SER A 75 2.98 6.86 8.28
N ALA A 76 2.30 5.87 8.85
CA ALA A 76 2.83 4.55 9.14
C ALA A 76 2.09 3.51 8.29
N ILE A 77 2.86 2.58 7.71
CA ILE A 77 2.34 1.55 6.80
C ILE A 77 2.82 0.19 7.30
N GLU A 78 1.88 -0.68 7.66
CA GLU A 78 2.15 -2.07 8.02
C GLU A 78 1.56 -3.01 6.97
N ILE A 79 2.30 -4.07 6.62
CA ILE A 79 1.85 -5.07 5.66
C ILE A 79 1.01 -6.12 6.38
N VAL A 80 -0.28 -6.22 6.00
CA VAL A 80 -1.20 -7.24 6.52
C VAL A 80 -1.21 -8.47 5.64
N LYS A 81 -1.25 -8.28 4.32
CA LYS A 81 -1.13 -9.35 3.32
C LYS A 81 -0.26 -8.90 2.16
N ASP A 82 0.51 -9.84 1.62
CA ASP A 82 1.34 -9.67 0.43
C ASP A 82 1.31 -10.96 -0.38
N ALA A 83 0.84 -10.87 -1.62
CA ALA A 83 0.85 -11.96 -2.58
C ALA A 83 1.26 -11.45 -3.97
N GLY A 84 1.98 -12.27 -4.72
CA GLY A 84 2.39 -11.95 -6.08
C GLY A 84 3.81 -12.39 -6.37
N ASP A 85 4.46 -11.69 -7.29
CA ASP A 85 5.76 -12.05 -7.82
C ASP A 85 6.75 -10.86 -7.78
N GLY A 86 7.80 -10.91 -8.60
CA GLY A 86 8.84 -9.90 -8.68
C GLY A 86 8.44 -8.62 -9.44
N THR A 87 7.28 -8.59 -10.10
CA THR A 87 6.84 -7.49 -10.97
C THR A 87 5.43 -6.99 -10.65
N ARG A 88 4.59 -7.78 -9.99
CA ARG A 88 3.24 -7.40 -9.53
C ARG A 88 2.95 -7.98 -8.15
N ARG A 89 2.39 -7.16 -7.26
CA ARG A 89 1.94 -7.58 -5.92
C ARG A 89 0.55 -7.05 -5.60
N VAL A 90 -0.28 -7.90 -5.01
CA VAL A 90 -1.59 -7.56 -4.45
C VAL A 90 -1.44 -7.59 -2.93
N MET A 91 -1.78 -6.49 -2.28
CA MET A 91 -1.48 -6.26 -0.87
C MET A 91 -2.69 -5.74 -0.10
N GLU A 92 -2.72 -6.06 1.19
CA GLU A 92 -3.52 -5.36 2.19
C GLU A 92 -2.55 -4.67 3.15
N LEU A 93 -2.70 -3.37 3.31
CA LEU A 93 -1.87 -2.54 4.17
C LEU A 93 -2.72 -1.96 5.29
N ASP A 94 -2.25 -2.02 6.53
CA ASP A 94 -2.79 -1.23 7.62
C ASP A 94 -2.08 0.13 7.59
N TRP A 95 -2.82 1.15 7.16
CA TRP A 95 -2.28 2.48 6.91
C TRP A 95 -2.83 3.45 7.95
N VAL A 96 -1.92 4.08 8.69
CA VAL A 96 -2.22 5.20 9.59
C VAL A 96 -1.73 6.49 8.93
N LEU A 97 -2.65 7.44 8.75
CA LEU A 97 -2.37 8.78 8.27
C LEU A 97 -2.50 9.75 9.45
N GLU A 98 -1.46 10.54 9.64
CA GLU A 98 -1.40 11.61 10.64
C GLU A 98 -1.35 12.94 9.89
N VAL A 99 -2.19 13.89 10.26
CA VAL A 99 -2.21 15.24 9.68
C VAL A 99 -2.21 16.24 10.83
N GLU A 100 -1.39 17.27 10.73
CA GLU A 100 -1.27 18.31 11.74
C GLU A 100 -2.64 18.90 12.10
N ASP A 101 -2.94 19.02 13.40
CA ASP A 101 -4.22 19.50 13.95
C ASP A 101 -5.48 18.66 13.63
N HIS A 102 -5.32 17.43 13.11
CA HIS A 102 -6.43 16.49 12.87
C HIS A 102 -6.28 15.18 13.65
N ALA A 103 -7.39 14.49 13.87
CA ALA A 103 -7.36 13.14 14.43
C ALA A 103 -6.73 12.16 13.42
N PRO A 104 -5.92 11.18 13.88
CA PRO A 104 -5.32 10.20 12.99
C PRO A 104 -6.38 9.34 12.31
N ARG A 105 -6.18 9.05 11.03
CA ARG A 105 -7.06 8.19 10.21
C ARG A 105 -6.36 6.85 10.01
N ARG A 106 -7.02 5.74 10.35
CA ARG A 106 -6.50 4.38 10.14
C ARG A 106 -7.45 3.55 9.31
N GLN A 107 -6.95 2.93 8.24
CA GLN A 107 -7.75 2.08 7.36
C GLN A 107 -6.93 0.90 6.83
N ILE A 108 -7.62 -0.21 6.54
CA ILE A 108 -7.05 -1.28 5.72
C ILE A 108 -7.17 -0.86 4.26
N VAL A 109 -6.03 -0.58 3.64
CA VAL A 109 -5.91 -0.25 2.22
C VAL A 109 -5.68 -1.53 1.43
N LYS A 110 -6.57 -1.81 0.48
CA LYS A 110 -6.37 -2.82 -0.56
C LYS A 110 -5.67 -2.16 -1.73
N CYS A 111 -4.52 -2.67 -2.12
CA CYS A 111 -3.75 -2.09 -3.20
C CYS A 111 -3.10 -3.14 -4.09
N THR A 112 -2.78 -2.72 -5.31
CA THR A 112 -1.84 -3.44 -6.19
C THR A 112 -0.66 -2.54 -6.46
N ILE A 113 0.54 -3.10 -6.40
CA ILE A 113 1.75 -2.44 -6.89
C ILE A 113 2.33 -3.22 -8.07
N GLU A 114 2.82 -2.50 -9.07
CA GLU A 114 3.48 -3.10 -10.23
C GLU A 114 4.76 -2.33 -10.59
N LYS A 115 5.74 -3.03 -11.16
CA LYS A 115 6.91 -2.37 -11.74
C LYS A 115 6.53 -1.65 -13.03
N ARG A 116 6.75 -0.33 -13.06
CA ARG A 116 6.73 0.50 -14.26
C ARG A 116 8.18 0.87 -14.59
N GLY A 117 8.79 0.10 -15.48
CA GLY A 117 10.24 0.16 -15.71
C GLY A 117 11.02 -0.36 -14.49
N LYS A 118 11.77 0.52 -13.82
CA LYS A 118 12.61 0.16 -12.66
C LYS A 118 11.96 0.46 -11.30
N SER A 119 10.80 1.11 -11.29
CA SER A 119 10.16 1.59 -10.06
C SER A 119 8.81 0.91 -9.84
N TRP A 120 8.52 0.56 -8.58
CA TRP A 120 7.18 0.19 -8.16
C TRP A 120 6.25 1.41 -8.23
N LYS A 121 4.99 1.16 -8.61
CA LYS A 121 3.89 2.12 -8.57
C LYS A 121 2.65 1.46 -8.01
N PHE A 122 1.85 2.19 -7.24
CA PHE A 122 0.47 1.77 -6.95
C PHE A 122 -0.35 1.85 -8.23
N THR A 123 -0.93 0.73 -8.65
CA THR A 123 -1.81 0.60 -9.83
C THR A 123 -3.26 0.33 -9.45
N LEU A 124 -3.51 0.10 -8.16
CA LEU A 124 -4.81 0.09 -7.52
C LEU A 124 -4.62 0.56 -6.08
N PHE A 125 -5.53 1.39 -5.58
CA PHE A 125 -5.53 1.88 -4.20
C PHE A 125 -6.97 2.12 -3.75
N ASP A 126 -7.41 1.41 -2.71
CA ASP A 126 -8.77 1.51 -2.17
C ASP A 126 -8.74 1.34 -0.64
N PRO A 127 -9.36 2.24 0.15
CA PRO A 127 -10.13 3.40 -0.30
C PRO A 127 -9.27 4.64 -0.55
N VAL A 128 -9.62 5.44 -1.56
CA VAL A 128 -8.95 6.74 -1.82
C VAL A 128 -9.36 7.83 -0.83
N ASP A 129 -10.41 7.59 -0.03
CA ASP A 129 -10.92 8.54 0.95
C ASP A 129 -10.04 8.70 2.19
N LEU A 130 -9.01 7.86 2.35
CA LEU A 130 -7.99 7.98 3.40
C LEU A 130 -7.41 9.41 3.48
N PHE A 131 -7.24 10.07 2.34
CA PHE A 131 -6.64 11.40 2.22
C PHE A 131 -7.66 12.55 2.17
N LYS A 132 -8.96 12.26 2.28
CA LYS A 132 -9.99 13.30 2.29
C LYS A 132 -10.08 13.94 3.67
N ASN A 133 -10.35 15.25 3.68
CA ASN A 133 -10.68 16.03 4.87
C ASN A 133 -12.18 15.97 5.16
#